data_AF-A0A2E4IGR6-F1
#
_entry.id   AF-A0A2E4IGR6-F1
#
_cell.length_a   1.000
_cell.length_b   1.000
_cell.length_c   1.000
_cell.angle_alpha   90.00
_cell.angle_beta   90.00
_cell.angle_gamma   90.00
#
_symmetry.space_group_name_H-M   'P 1'
#
loop_
_entity.id
_entity.type
_entity.pdbx_description
1 polymer ?
#
loop_
_entity_poly.entity_id
_entity_poly.type
_entity_poly.pdbx_seq_one_letter_code
_entity_poly.pdbx_strand_id
1 'polypeptide(L)'
;MKLKNSAMFLAMLVVISAFTGCLSDDEEDAADSDPGEDGGYEYATNVDSHRLLVEDVCDIKALAEEAKWSEIETIYKDGVHSDKGSSMRTLQGFASAEGKMHPYDDYYNQTGSIDAFVMSAIEGTGQFEGKSDSVREQAIEKGIQNVLMTAYVIHELNTAIDKETKGTANAVHNWDEGWAFFHGSSPGCGPYATGGKRADNFATDNPSLAILDAMVAGRDVLNNDGITTEQDHADAVVKNLVITYSQAAIRYASKMTTDDTIEAAQTHQAEGMAFWMVIEPLAAAHTSGCYNMDTHQATHTDAATCAAKEGNHTWIPNWGASSINSNVYDLGMDLEQARTDEFDFKGEVERHLQPVWDHYGITAADIGTLQ
;
A
#
# COMPACT_ATOMS: atom_id res chain seq x y z
N MET A 1 44.12 -23.06 -5.60
CA MET A 1 43.00 -23.14 -6.57
C MET A 1 41.86 -23.83 -5.84
N LYS A 2 40.97 -23.04 -5.21
CA LYS A 2 39.85 -23.52 -4.39
C LYS A 2 38.56 -23.18 -5.14
N LEU A 3 37.74 -24.19 -5.38
CA LEU A 3 36.41 -24.07 -5.99
C LEU A 3 35.53 -23.15 -5.11
N LYS A 4 34.86 -22.18 -5.74
CA LYS A 4 33.75 -21.44 -5.15
C LYS A 4 32.44 -22.04 -5.65
N ASN A 5 31.51 -22.14 -4.71
CA ASN A 5 30.30 -22.95 -4.72
C ASN A 5 29.27 -22.51 -5.76
N SER A 6 28.65 -23.56 -6.31
CA SER A 6 27.41 -23.69 -7.04
C SER A 6 26.39 -22.57 -6.90
N ALA A 7 26.03 -21.98 -8.04
CA ALA A 7 24.71 -21.45 -8.29
C ALA A 7 23.70 -22.62 -8.25
N MET A 8 22.79 -22.59 -7.30
CA MET A 8 21.67 -23.52 -7.22
C MET A 8 20.55 -22.92 -8.05
N PHE A 9 20.42 -23.37 -9.31
CA PHE A 9 19.28 -23.11 -10.16
C PHE A 9 18.04 -23.69 -9.45
N LEU A 10 17.20 -22.84 -8.86
CA LEU A 10 15.90 -23.24 -8.35
C LEU A 10 14.99 -23.45 -9.57
N ALA A 11 14.93 -24.71 -10.03
CA ALA A 11 13.94 -25.11 -11.01
C ALA A 11 12.56 -25.09 -10.31
N MET A 12 11.76 -24.08 -10.63
CA MET A 12 10.37 -23.93 -10.21
C MET A 12 9.61 -25.20 -10.61
N LEU A 13 9.36 -26.07 -9.62
CA LEU A 13 8.57 -27.28 -9.79
C LEU A 13 7.14 -26.91 -9.40
N VAL A 14 6.28 -26.66 -10.39
CA VAL A 14 4.85 -26.44 -10.17
C VAL A 14 4.27 -27.72 -9.57
N VAL A 15 4.11 -27.73 -8.24
CA VAL A 15 3.36 -28.76 -7.52
C VAL A 15 1.99 -28.17 -7.24
N ILE A 16 0.99 -28.63 -7.99
CA ILE A 16 -0.42 -28.34 -7.69
C ILE A 16 -0.76 -29.06 -6.37
N SER A 17 -0.61 -28.37 -5.25
CA SER A 17 -1.17 -28.78 -3.96
C SER A 17 -2.54 -28.14 -3.80
N ALA A 18 -3.58 -28.97 -3.90
CA ALA A 18 -4.94 -28.58 -3.57
C ALA A 18 -5.08 -28.37 -2.05
N PHE A 19 -4.89 -27.15 -1.58
CA PHE A 19 -5.44 -26.68 -0.32
C PHE A 19 -6.76 -25.96 -0.59
N THR A 20 -7.84 -26.74 -0.51
CA THR A 20 -9.21 -26.26 -0.57
C THR A 20 -9.53 -25.53 0.74
N GLY A 21 -9.59 -24.20 0.73
CA GLY A 21 -9.95 -23.44 1.94
C GLY A 21 -10.15 -21.92 1.78
N CYS A 22 -9.24 -21.21 1.14
CA CYS A 22 -9.30 -19.74 1.00
C CYS A 22 -8.63 -19.27 -0.31
N LEU A 23 -8.90 -19.93 -1.44
CA LEU A 23 -8.59 -19.29 -2.72
C LEU A 23 -9.57 -18.13 -2.86
N SER A 24 -9.09 -16.90 -2.74
CA SER A 24 -9.88 -15.74 -3.10
C SER A 24 -10.33 -15.94 -4.56
N ASP A 25 -11.63 -16.00 -4.81
CA ASP A 25 -12.22 -16.11 -6.15
C ASP A 25 -11.94 -14.86 -7.04
N ASP A 26 -10.98 -14.00 -6.65
CA ASP A 26 -10.66 -12.71 -7.27
C ASP A 26 -9.25 -12.68 -7.92
N GLU A 27 -8.65 -13.85 -8.16
CA GLU A 27 -7.40 -13.98 -8.93
C GLU A 27 -7.61 -14.00 -10.46
N GLU A 28 -8.61 -13.27 -10.99
CA GLU A 28 -8.53 -12.88 -12.39
C GLU A 28 -7.41 -11.82 -12.51
N ASP A 29 -6.40 -12.14 -13.31
CA ASP A 29 -5.24 -11.30 -13.55
C ASP A 29 -5.68 -9.94 -14.10
N ALA A 30 -5.40 -8.86 -13.35
CA ALA A 30 -5.64 -7.47 -13.78
C ALA A 30 -4.85 -7.09 -15.06
N ALA A 31 -4.04 -8.01 -15.59
CA ALA A 31 -3.35 -7.92 -16.86
C ALA A 31 -4.28 -7.66 -18.06
N ASP A 32 -5.57 -8.02 -17.98
CA ASP A 32 -6.51 -7.82 -19.10
C ASP A 32 -6.88 -6.33 -19.34
N SER A 33 -6.47 -5.43 -18.42
CA SER A 33 -6.67 -3.97 -18.55
C SER A 33 -5.39 -3.17 -18.82
N ASP A 34 -4.24 -3.85 -18.94
CA ASP A 34 -2.95 -3.21 -19.21
C ASP A 34 -2.92 -2.64 -20.66
N PRO A 35 -2.67 -1.32 -20.84
CA PRO A 35 -2.68 -0.70 -22.17
C PRO A 35 -1.45 -1.03 -23.03
N GLY A 36 -0.51 -1.88 -22.58
CA GLY A 36 0.53 -2.46 -23.43
C GLY A 36 1.89 -2.58 -22.77
N GLU A 37 2.97 -2.42 -23.55
CA GLU A 37 4.33 -2.41 -23.00
C GLU A 37 4.45 -1.30 -21.94
N ASP A 38 4.95 -1.66 -20.75
CA ASP A 38 5.11 -0.76 -19.60
C ASP A 38 3.85 -0.03 -19.16
N GLY A 39 2.67 -0.63 -19.34
CA GLY A 39 1.44 0.00 -18.93
C GLY A 39 1.12 1.25 -19.73
N GLY A 40 1.63 1.36 -20.96
CA GLY A 40 1.44 2.53 -21.83
C GLY A 40 2.32 3.73 -21.47
N TYR A 41 3.27 3.57 -20.54
CA TYR A 41 4.21 4.61 -20.14
C TYR A 41 5.54 4.50 -20.91
N GLU A 42 5.95 5.57 -21.57
CA GLU A 42 7.26 5.66 -22.23
C GLU A 42 8.30 6.28 -21.29
N TYR A 43 9.29 5.49 -20.85
CA TYR A 43 10.35 6.01 -19.99
C TYR A 43 11.25 7.02 -20.70
N ALA A 44 11.52 8.16 -20.06
CA ALA A 44 12.47 9.16 -20.56
C ALA A 44 13.93 8.80 -20.27
N THR A 45 14.14 7.94 -19.28
CA THR A 45 15.45 7.51 -18.76
C THR A 45 15.53 5.99 -18.62
N ASN A 46 16.73 5.43 -18.52
CA ASN A 46 16.87 3.99 -18.29
C ASN A 46 16.61 3.67 -16.81
N VAL A 47 15.51 2.96 -16.54
CA VAL A 47 15.14 2.43 -15.22
C VAL A 47 14.94 0.92 -15.25
N ASP A 48 15.55 0.21 -16.21
CA ASP A 48 15.33 -1.23 -16.44
C ASP A 48 15.54 -2.07 -15.19
N SER A 49 16.61 -1.78 -14.42
CA SER A 49 16.86 -2.50 -13.17
C SER A 49 15.75 -2.29 -12.12
N HIS A 50 15.16 -1.09 -12.03
CA HIS A 50 14.08 -0.82 -11.06
C HIS A 50 12.79 -1.54 -11.43
N ARG A 51 12.50 -1.66 -12.74
CA ARG A 51 11.32 -2.39 -13.23
C ARG A 51 11.31 -3.85 -12.76
N LEU A 52 12.49 -4.46 -12.65
CA LEU A 52 12.67 -5.86 -12.25
C LEU A 52 12.50 -6.10 -10.75
N LEU A 53 12.41 -5.06 -9.90
CA LEU A 53 12.22 -5.27 -8.46
C LEU A 53 10.88 -5.95 -8.16
N VAL A 54 9.86 -5.72 -9.00
CA VAL A 54 8.54 -6.34 -8.84
C VAL A 54 8.56 -7.86 -9.05
N GLU A 55 9.57 -8.40 -9.74
CA GLU A 55 9.75 -9.85 -9.88
C GLU A 55 10.11 -10.52 -8.55
N ASP A 56 10.88 -9.85 -7.68
CA ASP A 56 11.14 -10.33 -6.32
C ASP A 56 9.82 -10.39 -5.51
N VAL A 57 8.87 -9.48 -5.79
CA VAL A 57 7.53 -9.49 -5.19
C VAL A 57 6.71 -10.67 -5.68
N CYS A 58 6.77 -11.00 -6.98
CA CYS A 58 6.10 -12.19 -7.52
C CYS A 58 6.63 -13.48 -6.89
N ASP A 59 7.95 -13.62 -6.77
CA ASP A 59 8.56 -14.80 -6.15
C ASP A 59 8.14 -14.93 -4.68
N ILE A 60 8.13 -13.82 -3.93
CA ILE A 60 7.67 -13.82 -2.54
C ILE A 60 6.19 -14.18 -2.43
N LYS A 61 5.34 -13.67 -3.32
CA LYS A 61 3.90 -14.01 -3.35
C LYS A 61 3.72 -15.53 -3.48
N ALA A 62 4.34 -16.14 -4.49
CA ALA A 62 4.22 -17.58 -4.71
C ALA A 62 4.71 -18.41 -3.51
N LEU A 63 5.77 -17.96 -2.83
CA LEU A 63 6.30 -18.62 -1.64
C LEU A 63 5.44 -18.40 -0.39
N ALA A 64 4.70 -17.30 -0.29
CA ALA A 64 3.84 -16.97 0.84
C ALA A 64 2.63 -17.90 0.91
N GLU A 65 2.02 -18.23 -0.23
CA GLU A 65 0.92 -19.21 -0.36
C GLU A 65 1.33 -20.61 0.16
N GLU A 66 2.63 -20.94 0.09
CA GLU A 66 3.20 -22.19 0.57
C GLU A 66 3.83 -22.09 1.98
N ALA A 67 3.69 -20.95 2.65
CA ALA A 67 4.28 -20.67 3.97
C ALA A 67 5.82 -20.86 4.05
N LYS A 68 6.55 -20.54 2.96
CA LYS A 68 8.01 -20.70 2.87
C LYS A 68 8.79 -19.52 3.47
N TRP A 69 8.57 -19.25 4.76
CA TRP A 69 9.07 -18.04 5.44
C TRP A 69 10.58 -17.80 5.30
N SER A 70 11.41 -18.85 5.38
CA SER A 70 12.87 -18.72 5.24
C SER A 70 13.31 -18.39 3.81
N GLU A 71 12.57 -18.85 2.80
CA GLU A 71 12.88 -18.58 1.39
C GLU A 71 12.45 -17.16 1.04
N ILE A 72 11.28 -16.73 1.54
CA ILE A 72 10.81 -15.33 1.47
C ILE A 72 11.82 -14.39 2.11
N GLU A 73 12.29 -14.69 3.32
CA GLU A 73 13.28 -13.87 4.02
C GLU A 73 14.56 -13.71 3.18
N THR A 74 14.99 -14.78 2.51
CA THR A 74 16.17 -14.75 1.65
C THR A 74 15.97 -13.80 0.47
N ILE A 75 14.85 -13.92 -0.27
CA ILE A 75 14.57 -13.04 -1.42
C ILE A 75 14.43 -11.58 -0.96
N TYR A 76 13.70 -11.35 0.13
CA TYR A 76 13.48 -10.01 0.68
C TYR A 76 14.79 -9.30 1.06
N LYS A 77 15.74 -10.03 1.67
CA LYS A 77 17.02 -9.49 2.15
C LYS A 77 18.10 -9.41 1.07
N ASP A 78 18.18 -10.42 0.20
CA ASP A 78 19.29 -10.58 -0.73
C ASP A 78 18.96 -10.12 -2.17
N GLY A 79 17.68 -10.12 -2.55
CA GLY A 79 17.19 -9.81 -3.90
C GLY A 79 17.60 -10.84 -4.95
N VAL A 80 16.84 -10.93 -6.04
CA VAL A 80 17.12 -11.89 -7.13
C VAL A 80 17.22 -11.20 -8.49
N HIS A 81 16.29 -10.30 -8.81
CA HIS A 81 16.09 -9.87 -10.19
C HIS A 81 16.68 -8.50 -10.54
N SER A 82 16.77 -7.58 -9.57
CA SER A 82 17.15 -6.19 -9.81
C SER A 82 18.66 -5.92 -9.62
N ASP A 83 19.50 -6.22 -10.62
CA ASP A 83 20.95 -5.97 -10.58
C ASP A 83 21.32 -4.49 -10.72
N LYS A 84 22.05 -3.92 -9.75
CA LYS A 84 22.66 -2.56 -9.82
C LYS A 84 24.17 -2.61 -10.14
N GLY A 85 24.64 -3.71 -10.72
CA GLY A 85 26.00 -3.97 -11.20
C GLY A 85 27.00 -4.43 -10.12
N SER A 86 26.86 -3.95 -8.89
CA SER A 86 27.74 -4.33 -7.76
C SER A 86 27.09 -5.28 -6.76
N SER A 87 25.77 -5.31 -6.72
CA SER A 87 24.92 -6.21 -5.93
C SER A 87 23.50 -6.16 -6.50
N MET A 88 22.60 -6.99 -5.96
CA MET A 88 21.17 -6.79 -6.17
C MET A 88 20.68 -5.57 -5.38
N ARG A 89 19.64 -4.92 -5.89
CA ARG A 89 18.70 -4.15 -5.07
C ARG A 89 17.81 -5.14 -4.35
N THR A 90 17.35 -4.78 -3.16
CA THR A 90 16.60 -5.69 -2.30
C THR A 90 15.41 -4.94 -1.74
N LEU A 91 14.30 -5.65 -1.55
CA LEU A 91 13.08 -5.08 -0.97
C LEU A 91 13.36 -4.57 0.45
N GLN A 92 14.13 -5.31 1.25
CA GLN A 92 14.60 -4.84 2.55
C GLN A 92 15.39 -3.53 2.44
N GLY A 93 16.34 -3.45 1.50
CA GLY A 93 17.19 -2.28 1.35
C GLY A 93 16.40 -1.00 1.01
N PHE A 94 15.23 -1.16 0.39
CA PHE A 94 14.28 -0.08 0.20
C PHE A 94 13.44 0.17 1.46
N ALA A 95 12.86 -0.86 2.04
CA ALA A 95 11.97 -0.76 3.21
C ALA A 95 12.65 -0.22 4.49
N SER A 96 13.97 -0.40 4.63
CA SER A 96 14.73 -0.03 5.82
C SER A 96 15.55 1.26 5.65
N ALA A 97 15.48 1.92 4.49
CA ALA A 97 16.34 3.04 4.17
C ALA A 97 15.94 4.33 4.91
N GLU A 98 16.92 5.07 5.42
CA GLU A 98 16.68 6.34 6.09
C GLU A 98 16.55 7.51 5.11
N GLY A 99 15.94 8.61 5.56
CA GLY A 99 15.89 9.88 4.80
C GLY A 99 15.03 9.82 3.54
N LYS A 100 14.08 8.88 3.49
CA LYS A 100 13.13 8.73 2.39
C LYS A 100 12.03 9.78 2.49
N MET A 101 11.60 10.25 1.33
CA MET A 101 10.61 11.34 1.22
C MET A 101 9.19 10.78 1.08
N HIS A 102 8.90 9.75 1.85
CA HIS A 102 7.57 9.19 2.05
C HIS A 102 7.16 9.38 3.52
N PRO A 103 5.86 9.44 3.85
CA PRO A 103 5.42 9.85 5.18
C PRO A 103 5.52 8.75 6.26
N TYR A 104 5.77 7.48 5.89
CA TYR A 104 5.60 6.33 6.78
C TYR A 104 6.49 6.35 8.03
N ASP A 105 7.79 6.60 7.90
CA ASP A 105 8.72 6.58 9.04
C ASP A 105 8.42 7.68 10.06
N ASP A 106 8.07 8.88 9.59
CA ASP A 106 7.67 10.00 10.44
C ASP A 106 6.33 9.70 11.13
N TYR A 107 5.38 9.11 10.41
CA TYR A 107 4.06 8.77 10.94
C TYR A 107 4.12 7.68 12.02
N TYR A 108 4.83 6.58 11.76
CA TYR A 108 5.03 5.52 12.74
C TYR A 108 6.12 5.84 13.77
N ASN A 109 6.78 7.01 13.63
CA ASN A 109 7.89 7.44 14.47
C ASN A 109 8.98 6.37 14.59
N GLN A 110 9.31 5.74 13.46
CA GLN A 110 10.25 4.65 13.36
C GLN A 110 10.91 4.64 11.98
N THR A 111 12.22 4.88 11.94
CA THR A 111 13.02 4.66 10.73
C THR A 111 12.92 3.19 10.29
N GLY A 112 12.67 2.96 9.00
CA GLY A 112 12.47 1.61 8.47
C GLY A 112 11.19 0.95 8.99
N SER A 113 10.13 1.74 9.20
CA SER A 113 8.83 1.27 9.70
C SER A 113 8.24 0.16 8.84
N ILE A 114 8.39 0.27 7.52
CA ILE A 114 7.92 -0.73 6.55
C ILE A 114 8.71 -2.03 6.69
N ASP A 115 10.04 -1.96 6.84
CA ASP A 115 10.86 -3.16 7.08
C ASP A 115 10.49 -3.86 8.38
N ALA A 116 10.28 -3.10 9.45
CA ALA A 116 9.86 -3.66 10.73
C ALA A 116 8.51 -4.39 10.63
N PHE A 117 7.56 -3.83 9.89
CA PHE A 117 6.28 -4.48 9.60
C PHE A 117 6.48 -5.81 8.86
N VAL A 118 7.14 -5.78 7.69
CA VAL A 118 7.32 -6.96 6.83
C VAL A 118 8.13 -8.04 7.54
N MET A 119 9.24 -7.68 8.20
CA MET A 119 10.08 -8.63 8.93
C MET A 119 9.32 -9.26 10.11
N SER A 120 8.48 -8.50 10.83
CA SER A 120 7.68 -9.09 11.91
C SER A 120 6.67 -10.14 11.39
N ALA A 121 6.12 -9.95 10.18
CA ALA A 121 5.27 -10.94 9.53
C ALA A 121 6.06 -12.17 9.08
N ILE A 122 7.23 -11.97 8.45
CA ILE A 122 8.15 -13.04 8.02
C ILE A 122 8.62 -13.88 9.22
N GLU A 123 8.94 -13.23 10.34
CA GLU A 123 9.45 -13.92 11.55
C GLU A 123 8.33 -14.44 12.47
N GLY A 124 7.08 -14.00 12.27
CA GLY A 124 5.96 -14.36 13.13
C GLY A 124 6.08 -13.76 14.54
N THR A 125 6.55 -12.51 14.62
CA THR A 125 6.80 -11.80 15.87
C THR A 125 5.90 -10.57 15.99
N GLY A 126 5.92 -9.90 17.15
CA GLY A 126 5.15 -8.68 17.37
C GLY A 126 3.64 -8.93 17.22
N GLN A 127 2.97 -8.12 16.40
CA GLN A 127 1.53 -8.28 16.13
C GLN A 127 1.16 -9.59 15.41
N PHE A 128 2.16 -10.28 14.84
CA PHE A 128 1.99 -11.56 14.17
C PHE A 128 2.32 -12.77 15.06
N GLU A 129 2.70 -12.55 16.32
CA GLU A 129 2.93 -13.65 17.26
C GLU A 129 1.65 -14.47 17.47
N GLY A 130 1.75 -15.78 17.23
CA GLY A 130 0.63 -16.72 17.35
C GLY A 130 -0.46 -16.60 16.27
N LYS A 131 -0.23 -15.81 15.20
CA LYS A 131 -1.14 -15.71 14.06
C LYS A 131 -1.01 -16.90 13.11
N SER A 132 -2.08 -17.16 12.35
CA SER A 132 -2.10 -18.21 11.33
C SER A 132 -1.15 -17.89 10.18
N ASP A 133 -0.79 -18.93 9.42
CA ASP A 133 -0.01 -18.76 8.19
C ASP A 133 -0.74 -17.85 7.19
N SER A 134 -2.07 -17.96 7.07
CA SER A 134 -2.87 -17.11 6.18
C SER A 134 -2.84 -15.62 6.56
N VAL A 135 -2.83 -15.29 7.86
CA VAL A 135 -2.70 -13.90 8.32
C VAL A 135 -1.32 -13.34 7.98
N ARG A 136 -0.27 -14.16 8.16
CA ARG A 136 1.12 -13.76 7.87
C ARG A 136 1.36 -13.64 6.37
N GLU A 137 0.82 -14.55 5.57
CA GLU A 137 0.81 -14.51 4.10
C GLU A 137 0.27 -13.16 3.60
N GLN A 138 -0.94 -12.78 4.03
CA GLN A 138 -1.55 -11.52 3.59
C GLN A 138 -0.75 -10.28 3.99
N ALA A 139 -0.19 -10.27 5.21
CA ALA A 139 0.66 -9.18 5.67
C ALA A 139 1.97 -9.06 4.87
N ILE A 140 2.60 -10.18 4.52
CA ILE A 140 3.83 -10.20 3.71
C ILE A 140 3.53 -9.77 2.29
N GLU A 141 2.56 -10.42 1.63
CA GLU A 141 2.24 -10.17 0.23
C GLU A 141 1.78 -8.73 0.03
N LYS A 142 0.73 -8.30 0.75
CA LYS A 142 0.18 -6.95 0.55
C LYS A 142 1.07 -5.88 1.16
N GLY A 143 1.79 -6.18 2.23
CA GLY A 143 2.79 -5.29 2.81
C GLY A 143 3.91 -4.95 1.82
N ILE A 144 4.42 -5.95 1.11
CA ILE A 144 5.46 -5.73 0.11
C ILE A 144 4.84 -5.11 -1.15
N GLN A 145 3.84 -5.77 -1.77
CA GLN A 145 3.27 -5.34 -3.04
C GLN A 145 2.68 -3.93 -2.97
N ASN A 146 1.99 -3.58 -1.88
CA ASN A 146 1.21 -2.34 -1.81
C ASN A 146 1.83 -1.31 -0.88
N VAL A 147 2.24 -1.66 0.35
CA VAL A 147 2.81 -0.67 1.28
C VAL A 147 4.20 -0.23 0.83
N LEU A 148 5.14 -1.16 0.68
CA LEU A 148 6.52 -0.85 0.30
C LEU A 148 6.61 -0.20 -1.09
N MET A 149 6.01 -0.83 -2.09
CA MET A 149 6.14 -0.32 -3.47
C MET A 149 5.47 1.05 -3.62
N THR A 150 4.27 1.28 -3.03
CA THR A 150 3.62 2.60 -3.06
C THR A 150 4.40 3.66 -2.28
N ALA A 151 5.01 3.30 -1.15
CA ALA A 151 5.87 4.23 -0.42
C ALA A 151 7.03 4.72 -1.28
N TYR A 152 7.58 3.85 -2.14
CA TYR A 152 8.62 4.24 -3.09
C TYR A 152 8.10 5.03 -4.29
N VAL A 153 6.87 4.78 -4.77
CA VAL A 153 6.22 5.70 -5.72
C VAL A 153 6.21 7.12 -5.14
N ILE A 154 5.71 7.29 -3.92
CA ILE A 154 5.63 8.61 -3.27
C ILE A 154 7.02 9.21 -3.04
N HIS A 155 7.99 8.40 -2.57
CA HIS A 155 9.37 8.85 -2.39
C HIS A 155 9.97 9.41 -3.68
N GLU A 156 9.81 8.69 -4.79
CA GLU A 156 10.45 9.05 -6.05
C GLU A 156 9.80 10.28 -6.70
N LEU A 157 8.47 10.40 -6.62
CA LEU A 157 7.77 11.62 -7.08
C LEU A 157 8.20 12.86 -6.28
N ASN A 158 8.24 12.75 -4.94
CA ASN A 158 8.74 13.84 -4.11
C ASN A 158 10.22 14.16 -4.41
N THR A 159 11.02 13.14 -4.78
CA THR A 159 12.43 13.31 -5.17
C THR A 159 12.58 14.03 -6.48
N ALA A 160 11.74 13.73 -7.46
CA ALA A 160 11.70 14.48 -8.71
C ALA A 160 11.37 15.96 -8.47
N ILE A 161 10.33 16.25 -7.69
CA ILE A 161 9.88 17.61 -7.38
C ILE A 161 10.95 18.41 -6.62
N ASP A 162 11.58 17.81 -5.60
CA ASP A 162 12.65 18.45 -4.84
C ASP A 162 13.87 18.75 -5.73
N LYS A 163 14.23 17.82 -6.62
CA LYS A 163 15.32 18.01 -7.58
C LYS A 163 15.02 19.12 -8.58
N GLU A 164 13.81 19.19 -9.11
CA GLU A 164 13.36 20.23 -10.03
C GLU A 164 13.37 21.60 -9.34
N THR A 165 12.80 21.69 -8.14
CA THR A 165 12.79 22.93 -7.32
C THR A 165 14.20 23.45 -7.04
N LYS A 166 15.16 22.54 -6.84
CA LYS A 166 16.58 22.89 -6.62
C LYS A 166 17.36 23.14 -7.90
N GLY A 167 16.76 22.93 -9.09
CA GLY A 167 17.44 23.03 -10.38
C GLY A 167 18.58 22.01 -10.54
N THR A 168 18.42 20.83 -9.95
CA THR A 168 19.39 19.74 -10.06
C THR A 168 19.04 18.80 -11.23
N ALA A 169 20.05 18.21 -11.86
CA ALA A 169 19.83 17.34 -13.02
C ALA A 169 19.08 16.04 -12.64
N ASN A 170 18.44 15.44 -13.66
CA ASN A 170 17.79 14.12 -13.59
C ASN A 170 16.57 14.05 -12.65
N ALA A 171 15.75 15.10 -12.55
CA ALA A 171 14.46 15.03 -11.85
C ALA A 171 13.52 13.99 -12.48
N VAL A 172 13.40 13.99 -13.82
CA VAL A 172 12.59 13.02 -14.58
C VAL A 172 13.02 11.56 -14.36
N HIS A 173 14.29 11.31 -13.98
CA HIS A 173 14.74 9.96 -13.68
C HIS A 173 14.03 9.37 -12.46
N ASN A 174 13.83 10.15 -11.39
CA ASN A 174 13.07 9.67 -10.23
C ASN A 174 11.59 9.57 -10.57
N TRP A 175 11.06 10.45 -11.42
CA TRP A 175 9.69 10.30 -11.90
C TRP A 175 9.47 8.96 -12.63
N ASP A 176 10.40 8.59 -13.51
CA ASP A 176 10.44 7.28 -14.18
C ASP A 176 10.60 6.12 -13.18
N GLU A 177 11.48 6.24 -12.18
CA GLU A 177 11.61 5.24 -11.10
C GLU A 177 10.28 5.05 -10.36
N GLY A 178 9.52 6.12 -10.11
CA GLY A 178 8.18 6.06 -9.54
C GLY A 178 7.23 5.17 -10.33
N TRP A 179 7.20 5.27 -11.66
CA TRP A 179 6.39 4.35 -12.49
C TRP A 179 6.92 2.92 -12.42
N ALA A 180 8.24 2.72 -12.40
CA ALA A 180 8.85 1.41 -12.25
C ALA A 180 8.47 0.72 -10.93
N PHE A 181 8.31 1.45 -9.82
CA PHE A 181 7.78 0.89 -8.57
C PHE A 181 6.27 0.61 -8.60
N PHE A 182 5.49 1.41 -9.34
CA PHE A 182 4.03 1.24 -9.41
C PHE A 182 3.62 0.07 -10.32
N HIS A 183 4.24 -0.04 -11.50
CA HIS A 183 3.90 -1.01 -12.53
C HIS A 183 4.95 -2.13 -12.63
N GLY A 184 6.22 -1.76 -12.82
CA GLY A 184 7.32 -2.71 -12.99
C GLY A 184 7.23 -3.58 -14.24
N SER A 185 8.05 -4.63 -14.34
CA SER A 185 8.02 -5.58 -15.46
C SER A 185 6.90 -6.62 -15.37
N SER A 186 6.38 -6.86 -14.17
CA SER A 186 5.25 -7.76 -13.88
C SER A 186 4.16 -7.01 -13.11
N PRO A 187 3.25 -6.28 -13.81
CA PRO A 187 2.26 -5.42 -13.17
C PRO A 187 1.29 -6.12 -12.23
N GLY A 188 1.07 -7.43 -12.41
CA GLY A 188 0.27 -8.27 -11.51
C GLY A 188 0.77 -8.30 -10.06
N CYS A 189 2.08 -8.08 -9.87
CA CYS A 189 2.74 -8.10 -8.56
C CYS A 189 3.11 -6.69 -8.07
N GLY A 190 2.76 -5.64 -8.81
CA GLY A 190 2.93 -4.25 -8.42
C GLY A 190 1.63 -3.63 -7.87
N PRO A 191 1.68 -2.42 -7.29
CA PRO A 191 0.49 -1.67 -6.91
C PRO A 191 -0.52 -1.46 -8.06
N TYR A 192 -0.05 -1.39 -9.30
CA TYR A 192 -0.88 -1.20 -10.50
C TYR A 192 -2.09 -2.16 -10.55
N ALA A 193 -1.88 -3.44 -10.25
CA ALA A 193 -2.93 -4.45 -10.30
C ALA A 193 -4.08 -4.21 -9.30
N THR A 194 -3.80 -3.52 -8.19
CA THR A 194 -4.82 -3.27 -7.15
C THR A 194 -5.89 -2.31 -7.64
N GLY A 195 -5.52 -1.26 -8.37
CA GLY A 195 -6.47 -0.24 -8.85
C GLY A 195 -7.60 -0.83 -9.71
N GLY A 196 -7.27 -1.63 -10.73
CA GLY A 196 -8.26 -2.27 -11.59
C GLY A 196 -9.20 -3.20 -10.81
N LYS A 197 -8.63 -4.05 -9.95
CA LYS A 197 -9.43 -4.95 -9.10
C LYS A 197 -10.39 -4.21 -8.17
N ARG A 198 -10.00 -3.05 -7.63
CA ARG A 198 -10.87 -2.23 -6.77
C ARG A 198 -11.92 -1.48 -7.59
N ALA A 199 -11.56 -1.02 -8.79
CA ALA A 199 -12.52 -0.41 -9.70
C ALA A 199 -13.69 -1.35 -10.02
N ASP A 200 -13.39 -2.61 -10.34
CA ASP A 200 -14.41 -3.64 -10.62
C ASP A 200 -15.30 -3.92 -9.41
N ASN A 201 -14.71 -4.02 -8.22
CA ASN A 201 -15.47 -4.29 -7.00
C ASN A 201 -16.42 -3.15 -6.61
N PHE A 202 -16.15 -1.92 -7.04
CA PHE A 202 -16.92 -0.73 -6.68
C PHE A 202 -17.71 -0.14 -7.84
N ALA A 203 -17.63 -0.76 -9.03
CA ALA A 203 -18.19 -0.27 -10.29
C ALA A 203 -17.77 1.19 -10.60
N THR A 204 -16.46 1.45 -10.58
CA THR A 204 -15.84 2.76 -10.85
C THR A 204 -14.84 2.70 -12.00
N ASP A 205 -14.38 3.86 -12.46
CA ASP A 205 -13.27 3.92 -13.41
C ASP A 205 -11.96 3.45 -12.75
N ASN A 206 -11.05 2.85 -13.52
CA ASN A 206 -9.79 2.29 -13.01
C ASN A 206 -8.82 3.38 -12.53
N PRO A 207 -8.53 3.51 -11.21
CA PRO A 207 -7.62 4.52 -10.70
C PRO A 207 -6.18 4.36 -11.20
N SER A 208 -5.75 3.14 -11.55
CA SER A 208 -4.41 2.89 -12.11
C SER A 208 -4.22 3.54 -13.49
N LEU A 209 -5.30 3.68 -14.27
CA LEU A 209 -5.25 4.41 -15.55
C LEU A 209 -5.20 5.93 -15.32
N ALA A 210 -5.89 6.44 -14.31
CA ALA A 210 -5.77 7.84 -13.92
C ALA A 210 -4.36 8.17 -13.36
N ILE A 211 -3.72 7.22 -12.66
CA ILE A 211 -2.31 7.32 -12.25
C ILE A 211 -1.41 7.34 -13.48
N LEU A 212 -1.62 6.45 -14.47
CA LEU A 212 -0.87 6.47 -15.72
C LEU A 212 -0.93 7.84 -16.41
N ASP A 213 -2.13 8.42 -16.57
CA ASP A 213 -2.32 9.72 -17.20
C ASP A 213 -1.54 10.83 -16.46
N ALA A 214 -1.60 10.83 -15.12
CA ALA A 214 -0.85 11.77 -14.29
C ALA A 214 0.67 11.58 -14.41
N MET A 215 1.13 10.33 -14.44
CA MET A 215 2.54 9.98 -14.60
C MET A 215 3.07 10.42 -15.97
N VAL A 216 2.33 10.18 -17.05
CA VAL A 216 2.69 10.65 -18.40
C VAL A 216 2.78 12.18 -18.44
N ALA A 217 1.78 12.87 -17.90
CA ALA A 217 1.75 14.33 -17.89
C ALA A 217 2.90 14.94 -17.07
N GLY A 218 3.18 14.40 -15.87
CA GLY A 218 4.29 14.88 -15.04
C GLY A 218 5.66 14.63 -15.64
N ARG A 219 5.88 13.47 -16.29
CA ARG A 219 7.10 13.17 -17.05
C ARG A 219 7.30 14.20 -18.18
N ASP A 220 6.25 14.48 -18.94
CA ASP A 220 6.31 15.42 -20.06
C ASP A 220 6.60 16.84 -19.58
N VAL A 221 6.06 17.25 -18.43
CA VAL A 221 6.40 18.53 -17.79
C VAL A 221 7.88 18.57 -17.41
N LEU A 222 8.39 17.55 -16.72
CA LEU A 222 9.80 17.48 -16.30
C LEU A 222 10.81 17.41 -17.46
N ASN A 223 10.37 16.97 -18.64
CA ASN A 223 11.17 17.00 -19.87
C ASN A 223 11.12 18.34 -20.61
N ASN A 224 10.17 19.21 -20.28
CA ASN A 224 9.97 20.50 -20.92
C ASN A 224 10.47 21.63 -20.00
N ASP A 225 11.72 22.07 -20.21
CA ASP A 225 12.35 23.17 -19.46
C ASP A 225 11.42 24.40 -19.29
N GLY A 226 11.11 24.75 -18.03
CA GLY A 226 10.48 26.02 -17.67
C GLY A 226 8.95 26.03 -17.50
N ILE A 227 8.29 24.86 -17.43
CA ILE A 227 6.89 24.71 -17.01
C ILE A 227 6.87 24.00 -15.66
N THR A 228 6.30 24.62 -14.62
CA THR A 228 6.25 24.05 -13.26
C THR A 228 4.81 23.71 -12.87
N THR A 229 4.39 22.46 -13.11
CA THR A 229 3.08 21.89 -12.73
C THR A 229 3.18 20.42 -12.28
N GLU A 230 4.38 19.91 -12.04
CA GLU A 230 4.68 18.53 -11.64
C GLU A 230 4.04 18.17 -10.28
N GLN A 231 3.87 19.14 -9.37
CA GLN A 231 3.19 18.93 -8.09
C GLN A 231 1.72 18.53 -8.31
N ASP A 232 1.00 19.20 -9.22
CA ASP A 232 -0.41 18.89 -9.50
C ASP A 232 -0.56 17.45 -10.02
N HIS A 233 0.43 16.97 -10.78
CA HIS A 233 0.47 15.60 -11.28
C HIS A 233 0.79 14.58 -10.17
N ALA A 234 1.71 14.90 -9.27
CA ALA A 234 1.98 14.05 -8.10
C ALA A 234 0.76 13.99 -7.16
N ASP A 235 0.07 15.10 -6.95
CA ASP A 235 -1.16 15.16 -6.15
C ASP A 235 -2.28 14.33 -6.80
N ALA A 236 -2.36 14.31 -8.13
CA ALA A 236 -3.28 13.45 -8.87
C ALA A 236 -2.94 11.95 -8.71
N VAL A 237 -1.66 11.58 -8.67
CA VAL A 237 -1.24 10.21 -8.35
C VAL A 237 -1.67 9.84 -6.92
N VAL A 238 -1.34 10.70 -5.94
CA VAL A 238 -1.71 10.47 -4.53
C VAL A 238 -3.22 10.35 -4.35
N LYS A 239 -4.02 11.20 -5.00
CA LYS A 239 -5.49 11.11 -4.98
C LYS A 239 -5.98 9.73 -5.42
N ASN A 240 -5.45 9.19 -6.51
CA ASN A 240 -5.87 7.89 -7.03
C ASN A 240 -5.35 6.69 -6.21
N LEU A 241 -4.21 6.84 -5.54
CA LEU A 241 -3.79 5.90 -4.49
C LEU A 241 -4.79 5.91 -3.32
N VAL A 242 -5.21 7.10 -2.87
CA VAL A 242 -6.22 7.24 -1.80
C VAL A 242 -7.55 6.60 -2.20
N ILE A 243 -8.01 6.76 -3.45
CA ILE A 243 -9.21 6.08 -3.97
C ILE A 243 -9.03 4.56 -3.89
N THR A 244 -7.97 4.03 -4.50
CA THR A 244 -7.69 2.59 -4.59
C THR A 244 -7.70 1.92 -3.23
N TYR A 245 -6.96 2.48 -2.27
CA TYR A 245 -6.80 1.86 -0.96
C TYR A 245 -7.93 2.21 0.02
N SER A 246 -8.71 3.27 -0.23
CA SER A 246 -10.01 3.46 0.42
C SER A 246 -10.96 2.33 0.05
N GLN A 247 -11.10 2.04 -1.25
CA GLN A 247 -11.92 0.94 -1.76
C GLN A 247 -11.44 -0.41 -1.20
N ALA A 248 -10.13 -0.65 -1.17
CA ALA A 248 -9.57 -1.87 -0.59
C ALA A 248 -9.90 -1.98 0.91
N ALA A 249 -9.61 -0.95 1.71
CA ALA A 249 -9.93 -0.94 3.14
C ALA A 249 -11.44 -1.07 3.42
N ILE A 250 -12.32 -0.54 2.57
CA ILE A 250 -13.77 -0.73 2.72
C ILE A 250 -14.18 -2.16 2.40
N ARG A 251 -13.64 -2.75 1.33
CA ARG A 251 -13.95 -4.13 0.92
C ARG A 251 -13.58 -5.12 2.02
N TYR A 252 -12.37 -5.05 2.56
CA TYR A 252 -11.92 -6.04 3.54
C TYR A 252 -12.61 -5.88 4.89
N ALA A 253 -12.94 -4.66 5.30
CA ALA A 253 -13.83 -4.44 6.43
C ALA A 253 -15.22 -5.08 6.21
N SER A 254 -15.76 -5.03 4.99
CA SER A 254 -17.01 -5.73 4.64
C SER A 254 -16.86 -7.26 4.63
N LYS A 255 -15.72 -7.79 4.17
CA LYS A 255 -15.43 -9.23 4.15
C LYS A 255 -15.38 -9.79 5.57
N MET A 256 -14.70 -9.11 6.50
CA MET A 256 -14.68 -9.49 7.92
C MET A 256 -16.07 -9.70 8.52
N THR A 257 -17.06 -8.89 8.13
CA THR A 257 -18.47 -9.08 8.55
C THR A 257 -19.08 -10.33 7.90
N THR A 258 -18.87 -10.51 6.59
CA THR A 258 -19.59 -11.46 5.74
C THR A 258 -18.97 -12.86 5.65
N ASP A 259 -17.74 -13.06 6.12
CA ASP A 259 -17.05 -14.35 6.08
C ASP A 259 -17.74 -15.45 6.90
N ASP A 260 -17.74 -16.68 6.42
CA ASP A 260 -18.40 -17.78 7.13
C ASP A 260 -17.67 -18.24 8.41
N THR A 261 -16.38 -17.91 8.56
CA THR A 261 -15.55 -18.35 9.69
C THR A 261 -14.75 -17.20 10.29
N ILE A 262 -14.30 -17.36 11.54
CA ILE A 262 -13.42 -16.38 12.20
C ILE A 262 -12.03 -16.39 11.56
N GLU A 263 -11.54 -17.55 11.14
CA GLU A 263 -10.23 -17.68 10.50
C GLU A 263 -10.17 -16.96 9.14
N ALA A 264 -11.26 -17.02 8.36
CA ALA A 264 -11.38 -16.25 7.11
C ALA A 264 -11.43 -14.74 7.41
N ALA A 265 -12.23 -14.33 8.40
CA ALA A 265 -12.29 -12.93 8.82
C ALA A 265 -10.94 -12.39 9.32
N GLN A 266 -10.16 -13.19 10.07
CA GLN A 266 -8.80 -12.81 10.50
C GLN A 266 -7.85 -12.65 9.31
N THR A 267 -7.96 -13.53 8.31
CA THR A 267 -7.16 -13.44 7.08
C THR A 267 -7.47 -12.15 6.32
N HIS A 268 -8.76 -11.85 6.11
CA HIS A 268 -9.21 -10.61 5.48
C HIS A 268 -8.92 -9.36 6.32
N GLN A 269 -8.90 -9.47 7.66
CA GLN A 269 -8.48 -8.38 8.53
C GLN A 269 -7.01 -8.01 8.28
N ALA A 270 -6.12 -9.00 8.17
CA ALA A 270 -4.71 -8.77 7.89
C ALA A 270 -4.47 -8.15 6.51
N GLU A 271 -5.22 -8.61 5.51
CA GLU A 271 -5.20 -8.05 4.17
C GLU A 271 -5.70 -6.59 4.15
N GLY A 272 -6.85 -6.32 4.78
CA GLY A 272 -7.40 -4.97 4.92
C GLY A 272 -6.51 -4.02 5.72
N MET A 273 -5.83 -4.51 6.76
CA MET A 273 -4.83 -3.75 7.52
C MET A 273 -3.68 -3.32 6.60
N ALA A 274 -3.11 -4.24 5.82
CA ALA A 274 -2.02 -3.91 4.90
C ALA A 274 -2.45 -2.88 3.84
N PHE A 275 -3.68 -2.98 3.32
CA PHE A 275 -4.22 -1.95 2.41
C PHE A 275 -4.44 -0.60 3.10
N TRP A 276 -4.97 -0.59 4.32
CA TRP A 276 -5.14 0.62 5.11
C TRP A 276 -3.79 1.30 5.39
N MET A 277 -2.76 0.54 5.75
CA MET A 277 -1.41 1.06 5.99
C MET A 277 -0.85 1.85 4.81
N VAL A 278 -1.24 1.54 3.57
CA VAL A 278 -0.79 2.29 2.39
C VAL A 278 -1.20 3.76 2.48
N ILE A 279 -2.42 4.05 2.94
CA ILE A 279 -2.96 5.42 2.99
C ILE A 279 -3.02 5.98 4.41
N GLU A 280 -2.73 5.19 5.44
CA GLU A 280 -2.84 5.61 6.82
C GLU A 280 -2.07 6.92 7.11
N PRO A 281 -0.78 7.08 6.72
CA PRO A 281 -0.07 8.35 6.94
C PRO A 281 -0.68 9.54 6.18
N LEU A 282 -1.28 9.27 5.01
CA LEU A 282 -1.92 10.27 4.16
C LEU A 282 -3.28 10.69 4.75
N ALA A 283 -4.01 9.74 5.33
CA ALA A 283 -5.31 9.95 5.95
C ALA A 283 -5.20 10.61 7.33
N ALA A 284 -4.19 10.23 8.13
CA ALA A 284 -4.04 10.64 9.52
C ALA A 284 -4.13 12.17 9.71
N ALA A 285 -3.44 12.93 8.85
CA ALA A 285 -3.42 14.40 8.89
C ALA A 285 -4.82 15.03 8.77
N HIS A 286 -5.79 14.31 8.20
CA HIS A 286 -7.15 14.80 7.92
C HIS A 286 -8.22 14.14 8.79
N THR A 287 -7.84 13.22 9.67
CA THR A 287 -8.80 12.50 10.54
C THR A 287 -8.77 12.95 12.00
N SER A 288 -8.08 14.05 12.30
CA SER A 288 -8.08 14.65 13.65
C SER A 288 -9.48 15.07 14.09
N GLY A 289 -9.73 15.02 15.40
CA GLY A 289 -11.07 15.24 15.96
C GLY A 289 -11.07 16.02 17.26
N CYS A 290 -12.24 16.53 17.62
CA CYS A 290 -12.50 17.18 18.90
C CYS A 290 -13.46 16.32 19.70
N TYR A 291 -12.98 15.82 20.84
CA TYR A 291 -13.73 14.96 21.75
C TYR A 291 -14.32 15.79 22.89
N ASN A 292 -15.62 15.68 23.09
CA ASN A 292 -16.33 16.26 24.22
C ASN A 292 -16.30 15.27 25.38
N MET A 293 -15.60 15.61 26.45
CA MET A 293 -15.41 14.76 27.63
C MET A 293 -16.68 14.60 28.48
N ASP A 294 -17.67 15.50 28.34
CA ASP A 294 -18.91 15.48 29.09
C ASP A 294 -19.98 14.60 28.40
N THR A 295 -20.05 14.65 27.06
CA THR A 295 -21.03 13.89 26.27
C THR A 295 -20.46 12.61 25.64
N HIS A 296 -19.13 12.43 25.71
CA HIS A 296 -18.40 11.36 25.05
C HIS A 296 -18.62 11.30 23.52
N GLN A 297 -18.81 12.46 22.90
CA GLN A 297 -18.99 12.60 21.45
C GLN A 297 -17.74 13.20 20.79
N ALA A 298 -17.42 12.73 19.58
CA ALA A 298 -16.32 13.24 18.78
C ALA A 298 -16.82 13.80 17.44
N THR A 299 -16.16 14.85 16.95
CA THR A 299 -16.39 15.42 15.62
C THR A 299 -15.06 15.75 14.97
N HIS A 300 -14.87 15.42 13.69
CA HIS A 300 -13.68 15.82 12.93
C HIS A 300 -13.57 17.35 12.85
N THR A 301 -12.38 17.87 13.18
CA THR A 301 -12.08 19.31 13.13
C THR A 301 -10.58 19.57 13.43
N ASP A 302 -10.13 20.77 13.09
CA ASP A 302 -8.78 21.23 13.41
C ASP A 302 -8.62 21.64 14.90
N ALA A 303 -7.37 21.77 15.34
CA ALA A 303 -7.04 22.08 16.73
C ALA A 303 -7.57 23.45 17.19
N ALA A 304 -7.56 24.46 16.32
CA ALA A 304 -8.01 25.81 16.65
C ALA A 304 -9.53 25.86 16.83
N THR A 305 -10.28 25.21 15.93
CA THR A 305 -11.72 25.07 16.00
C THR A 305 -12.15 24.25 17.23
N CYS A 306 -11.40 23.19 17.58
CA CYS A 306 -11.66 22.44 18.81
C CYS A 306 -11.43 23.29 20.07
N ALA A 307 -10.32 24.02 20.14
CA ALA A 307 -10.00 24.90 21.26
C ALA A 307 -11.00 26.04 21.47
N ALA A 308 -11.73 26.42 20.41
CA ALA A 308 -12.77 27.45 20.47
C ALA A 308 -14.13 26.94 21.01
N LYS A 309 -14.33 25.63 21.18
CA LYS A 309 -15.61 25.08 21.68
C LYS A 309 -15.78 25.33 23.18
N GLU A 310 -16.98 25.76 23.58
CA GLU A 310 -17.34 25.86 25.00
C GLU A 310 -17.45 24.47 25.64
N GLY A 311 -17.08 24.33 26.92
CA GLY A 311 -17.15 23.06 27.66
C GLY A 311 -15.86 22.26 27.63
N ASN A 312 -15.90 21.02 28.14
CA ASN A 312 -14.70 20.19 28.30
C ASN A 312 -14.35 19.45 27.00
N HIS A 313 -13.66 20.12 26.08
CA HIS A 313 -13.23 19.56 24.81
C HIS A 313 -11.73 19.30 24.77
N THR A 314 -11.34 18.17 24.17
CA THR A 314 -9.93 17.81 23.92
C THR A 314 -9.75 17.52 22.44
N TRP A 315 -8.74 18.15 21.83
CA TRP A 315 -8.35 17.83 20.47
C TRP A 315 -7.49 16.56 20.46
N ILE A 316 -7.84 15.62 19.58
CA ILE A 316 -7.17 14.33 19.43
C ILE A 316 -6.63 14.26 18.00
N PRO A 317 -5.29 14.31 17.82
CA PRO A 317 -4.69 14.13 16.50
C PRO A 317 -4.98 12.72 15.97
N ASN A 318 -5.17 12.59 14.66
CA ASN A 318 -5.32 11.31 13.96
C ASN A 318 -6.43 10.41 14.56
N TRP A 319 -7.48 11.00 15.14
CA TRP A 319 -8.51 10.26 15.86
C TRP A 319 -9.19 9.19 14.99
N GLY A 320 -9.55 9.54 13.75
CA GLY A 320 -10.18 8.59 12.84
C GLY A 320 -9.24 7.47 12.38
N ALA A 321 -7.99 7.80 12.05
CA ALA A 321 -6.98 6.79 11.74
C ALA A 321 -6.76 5.82 12.92
N SER A 322 -6.65 6.36 14.14
CA SER A 322 -6.54 5.55 15.36
C SER A 322 -7.77 4.67 15.59
N SER A 323 -8.97 5.15 15.24
CA SER A 323 -10.22 4.40 15.36
C SER A 323 -10.30 3.25 14.34
N ILE A 324 -9.85 3.46 13.11
CA ILE A 324 -9.74 2.38 12.12
C ILE A 324 -8.76 1.31 12.63
N ASN A 325 -7.60 1.73 13.15
CA ASN A 325 -6.61 0.81 13.70
C ASN A 325 -7.17 -0.01 14.87
N SER A 326 -7.81 0.62 15.85
CA SER A 326 -8.23 -0.07 17.08
C SER A 326 -9.54 -0.85 16.94
N ASN A 327 -10.44 -0.40 16.05
CA ASN A 327 -11.80 -0.94 15.98
C ASN A 327 -12.03 -1.84 14.75
N VAL A 328 -11.15 -1.78 13.74
CA VAL A 328 -11.30 -2.56 12.50
C VAL A 328 -10.08 -3.44 12.28
N TYR A 329 -8.89 -2.84 12.19
CA TYR A 329 -7.68 -3.53 11.74
C TYR A 329 -6.72 -3.92 12.87
N ASP A 330 -7.21 -4.00 14.11
CA ASP A 330 -6.43 -4.50 15.25
C ASP A 330 -6.38 -6.03 15.20
N LEU A 331 -5.26 -6.59 14.75
CA LEU A 331 -5.06 -8.04 14.75
C LEU A 331 -5.17 -8.65 16.15
N GLY A 332 -4.99 -7.88 17.22
CA GLY A 332 -5.16 -8.33 18.61
C GLY A 332 -6.61 -8.41 19.07
N MET A 333 -7.57 -7.93 18.29
CA MET A 333 -8.97 -7.85 18.71
C MET A 333 -9.64 -9.23 18.79
N ASP A 334 -10.60 -9.36 19.72
CA ASP A 334 -11.49 -10.51 19.78
C ASP A 334 -12.57 -10.38 18.69
N LEU A 335 -12.24 -10.87 17.49
CA LEU A 335 -13.18 -10.86 16.36
C LEU A 335 -14.42 -11.72 16.60
N GLU A 336 -14.33 -12.77 17.42
CA GLU A 336 -15.51 -13.57 17.76
C GLU A 336 -16.53 -12.72 18.52
N GLN A 337 -16.07 -11.88 19.46
CA GLN A 337 -16.92 -10.93 20.16
C GLN A 337 -17.35 -9.73 19.28
N ALA A 338 -16.45 -9.19 18.45
CA ALA A 338 -16.75 -7.99 17.67
C ALA A 338 -17.77 -8.24 16.54
N ARG A 339 -17.85 -9.47 16.02
CA ARG A 339 -18.73 -9.83 14.91
C ARG A 339 -20.18 -10.14 15.29
N THR A 340 -20.55 -10.19 16.57
CA THR A 340 -21.88 -10.63 17.03
C THR A 340 -23.00 -9.57 16.86
N ASP A 341 -23.10 -8.98 15.66
CA ASP A 341 -24.27 -8.26 15.11
C ASP A 341 -24.46 -6.75 15.40
N GLU A 342 -23.52 -6.04 16.07
CA GLU A 342 -23.67 -4.58 16.31
C GLU A 342 -22.61 -3.69 15.65
N PHE A 343 -21.44 -4.21 15.29
CA PHE A 343 -20.36 -3.38 14.76
C PHE A 343 -20.29 -3.42 13.23
N ASP A 344 -20.56 -2.27 12.61
CA ASP A 344 -20.41 -2.07 11.17
C ASP A 344 -18.96 -1.69 10.84
N PHE A 345 -18.10 -2.70 10.63
CA PHE A 345 -16.70 -2.50 10.26
C PHE A 345 -16.55 -1.63 9.03
N LYS A 346 -17.36 -1.88 7.99
CA LYS A 346 -17.36 -1.10 6.75
C LYS A 346 -17.73 0.35 7.03
N GLY A 347 -18.83 0.58 7.75
CA GLY A 347 -19.29 1.91 8.11
C GLY A 347 -18.31 2.66 9.04
N GLU A 348 -17.53 1.96 9.86
CA GLU A 348 -16.44 2.56 10.64
C GLU A 348 -15.35 3.14 9.71
N VAL A 349 -14.89 2.35 8.74
CA VAL A 349 -13.88 2.79 7.76
C VAL A 349 -14.39 3.96 6.94
N GLU A 350 -15.60 3.86 6.38
CA GLU A 350 -16.20 4.93 5.56
C GLU A 350 -16.33 6.25 6.33
N ARG A 351 -16.78 6.17 7.59
CA ARG A 351 -16.99 7.35 8.44
C ARG A 351 -15.69 8.14 8.64
N HIS A 352 -14.60 7.44 8.94
CA HIS A 352 -13.32 8.09 9.20
C HIS A 352 -12.55 8.46 7.94
N LEU A 353 -12.86 7.84 6.79
CA LEU A 353 -12.32 8.24 5.49
C LEU A 353 -13.02 9.45 4.88
N GLN A 354 -14.27 9.75 5.23
CA GLN A 354 -14.98 10.92 4.68
C GLN A 354 -14.20 12.25 4.71
N PRO A 355 -13.61 12.69 5.84
CA PRO A 355 -12.84 13.94 5.85
C PRO A 355 -11.54 13.86 5.00
N VAL A 356 -11.01 12.66 4.78
CA VAL A 356 -9.87 12.43 3.87
C VAL A 356 -10.33 12.63 2.42
N TRP A 357 -11.50 12.07 2.05
CA TRP A 357 -12.07 12.26 0.73
C TRP A 357 -12.37 13.74 0.44
N ASP A 358 -12.93 14.46 1.41
CA ASP A 358 -13.18 15.90 1.31
C ASP A 358 -11.88 16.68 1.06
N HIS A 359 -10.76 16.28 1.72
CA HIS A 359 -9.46 16.93 1.53
C HIS A 359 -8.91 16.74 0.11
N TYR A 360 -8.95 15.52 -0.42
CA TYR A 360 -8.44 15.19 -1.76
C TYR A 360 -9.44 15.50 -2.89
N GLY A 361 -10.60 16.09 -2.58
CA GLY A 361 -11.67 16.33 -3.56
C GLY A 361 -12.16 15.03 -4.22
N ILE A 362 -12.20 13.94 -3.45
CA ILE A 362 -12.73 12.64 -3.83
C ILE A 362 -14.23 12.64 -3.50
N THR A 363 -15.04 12.24 -4.47
CA THR A 363 -16.50 12.20 -4.35
C THR A 363 -17.00 10.77 -4.13
N ALA A 364 -18.26 10.63 -3.76
CA ALA A 364 -18.90 9.32 -3.69
C ALA A 364 -18.92 8.58 -5.04
N ALA A 365 -18.86 9.30 -6.17
CA ALA A 365 -18.76 8.68 -7.50
C ALA A 365 -17.37 8.09 -7.76
N ASP A 366 -16.32 8.74 -7.24
CA ASP A 366 -14.94 8.25 -7.35
C ASP A 366 -14.74 6.99 -6.48
N ILE A 367 -15.38 6.92 -5.30
CA ILE A 367 -15.31 5.73 -4.42
C ILE A 367 -16.23 4.61 -4.91
N GLY A 368 -17.41 4.95 -5.42
CA GLY A 368 -18.39 3.99 -5.93
C GLY A 368 -19.20 3.28 -4.84
N THR A 369 -19.76 2.12 -5.19
CA THR A 369 -20.52 1.28 -4.26
C THR A 369 -20.04 -0.16 -4.40
N LEU A 370 -19.67 -0.78 -3.29
CA LEU A 370 -19.25 -2.18 -3.27
C LEU A 370 -20.37 -3.07 -3.85
N GLN A 371 -20.02 -3.84 -4.91
CA GLN A 371 -20.93 -4.69 -5.69
C GLN A 371 -21.12 -6.09 -5.10
#